data_AF-A0A920JHX5-F1
#
_entry.id   AF-A0A920JHX5-F1
#
_cell.length_a   1.000
_cell.length_b   1.000
_cell.length_c   1.000
_cell.angle_alpha   90.00
_cell.angle_beta   90.00
_cell.angle_gamma   90.00
#
_symmetry.space_group_name_H-M   'P 1'
#
loop_
_entity.id
_entity.type
_entity.pdbx_description
1 polymer ?
#
loop_
_entity_poly.entity_id
_entity_poly.type
_entity_poly.pdbx_seq_one_letter_code
_entity_poly.pdbx_strand_id
1 'polypeptide(L)'
;MIFGQDYPPPTDLITVPTAGTLVRGSFSMDMRIQDEGGMVLGLSAGITDRFQFGLSYGSPNLIGDDSLIWYPRPEAKLKYLLIDEKMSFPGIAFGMNTQGLGHYYSEDTLQRYDTKALGVYLSASKNWQSPIGNMGLHSGINYSFLETTDGDEDPNLFFGVDLELNPEFSILVEYNRL
;
A
#
# COMPACT_ATOMS: atom_id res chain seq x y z
N MET A 1 -25.71 18.19 -10.98
CA MET A 1 -24.41 17.60 -11.34
C MET A 1 -23.59 17.58 -10.07
N ILE A 2 -23.26 16.39 -9.56
CA ILE A 2 -22.30 16.25 -8.47
C ILE A 2 -20.95 16.22 -9.16
N PHE A 3 -20.08 17.18 -8.84
CA PHE A 3 -18.70 17.19 -9.32
C PHE A 3 -18.05 15.88 -8.88
N GLY A 4 -17.64 15.06 -9.85
CA GLY A 4 -16.78 13.92 -9.57
C GLY A 4 -15.40 14.44 -9.17
N GLN A 5 -14.68 13.66 -8.36
CA GLN A 5 -13.29 13.94 -8.01
C GLN A 5 -12.50 14.22 -9.30
N ASP A 6 -11.86 15.39 -9.40
CA ASP A 6 -11.06 15.76 -10.59
C ASP A 6 -9.78 14.90 -10.69
N TYR A 7 -9.35 14.32 -9.57
CA TYR A 7 -8.22 13.39 -9.49
C TYR A 7 -8.70 11.95 -9.25
N PRO A 8 -7.98 10.96 -9.79
CA PRO A 8 -8.24 9.57 -9.43
C PRO A 8 -8.05 9.38 -7.92
N PRO A 9 -8.87 8.56 -7.26
CA PRO A 9 -8.70 8.27 -5.85
C PRO A 9 -7.30 7.69 -5.60
N PRO A 10 -6.69 7.97 -4.43
CA PRO A 10 -5.37 7.48 -4.11
C PRO A 10 -5.36 5.94 -4.17
N THR A 11 -4.31 5.34 -4.72
CA THR A 11 -4.22 3.87 -4.73
C THR A 11 -3.90 3.33 -3.34
N ASP A 12 -3.10 4.07 -2.57
CA ASP A 12 -2.63 3.73 -1.24
C ASP A 12 -2.58 5.03 -0.43
N LEU A 13 -2.70 4.93 0.89
CA LEU A 13 -2.49 6.07 1.79
C LEU A 13 -0.98 6.21 2.08
N ILE A 14 -0.55 5.95 3.32
CA ILE A 14 0.88 5.96 3.67
C ILE A 14 1.42 4.53 3.54
N THR A 15 0.82 3.57 4.24
CA THR A 15 1.16 2.14 4.17
C THR A 15 -0.03 1.26 3.83
N VAL A 16 -1.26 1.74 4.05
CA VAL A 16 -2.46 0.93 3.83
C VAL A 16 -3.03 1.11 2.42
N PRO A 17 -3.48 0.04 1.76
CA PRO A 17 -4.04 0.13 0.42
C PRO A 17 -5.50 0.59 0.47
N THR A 18 -5.90 1.36 -0.54
CA THR A 18 -7.32 1.65 -0.81
C THR A 18 -7.85 0.69 -1.88
N ALA A 19 -9.12 0.84 -2.28
CA ALA A 19 -9.67 0.16 -3.44
C ALA A 19 -9.26 0.81 -4.78
N GLY A 20 -8.66 2.01 -4.75
CA GLY A 20 -8.20 2.72 -5.94
C GLY A 20 -7.09 1.98 -6.68
N THR A 21 -7.12 2.04 -8.01
CA THR A 21 -6.11 1.45 -8.90
C THR A 21 -5.55 2.49 -9.85
N LEU A 22 -4.31 2.29 -10.29
CA LEU A 22 -3.73 3.05 -11.39
C LEU A 22 -4.59 2.92 -12.65
N VAL A 23 -4.84 4.06 -13.31
CA VAL A 23 -5.53 4.11 -14.61
C VAL A 23 -4.69 3.38 -15.66
N ARG A 24 -5.33 2.75 -16.66
CA ARG A 24 -4.61 2.05 -17.72
C ARG A 24 -3.55 2.92 -18.38
N GLY A 25 -2.34 2.38 -18.51
CA GLY A 25 -1.21 3.05 -19.14
C GLY A 25 -0.54 4.11 -18.27
N SER A 26 -1.01 4.32 -17.04
CA SER A 26 -0.32 5.15 -16.05
C SER A 26 0.74 4.34 -15.30
N PHE A 27 1.74 5.05 -14.78
CA PHE A 27 2.84 4.49 -14.01
C PHE A 27 3.00 5.29 -12.73
N SER A 28 3.37 4.62 -11.64
CA SER A 28 3.80 5.26 -10.40
C SER A 28 5.20 4.81 -10.02
N MET A 29 5.94 5.71 -9.41
CA MET A 29 7.23 5.45 -8.79
C MET A 29 7.14 5.95 -7.35
N ASP A 30 7.44 5.07 -6.40
CA ASP A 30 7.50 5.39 -4.98
C ASP A 30 8.91 5.13 -4.44
N MET A 31 9.38 6.02 -3.56
CA MET A 31 10.64 5.84 -2.85
C MET A 31 10.38 6.08 -1.38
N ARG A 32 10.67 5.07 -0.56
CA ARG A 32 10.56 5.14 0.89
C ARG A 32 11.94 5.15 1.50
N ILE A 33 12.21 6.17 2.32
CA ILE A 33 13.37 6.20 3.21
C ILE A 33 12.90 5.74 4.58
N GLN A 34 13.67 4.87 5.22
CA GLN A 34 13.38 4.26 6.52
C GLN A 34 14.57 4.43 7.47
N ASP A 35 14.41 3.98 8.71
CA ASP A 35 15.47 4.02 9.72
C ASP A 35 16.73 3.27 9.25
N GLU A 36 17.85 3.54 9.93
CA GLU A 36 19.18 2.99 9.58
C GLU A 36 19.66 3.29 8.16
N GLY A 37 19.07 4.33 7.53
CA GLY A 37 19.43 4.73 6.17
C GLY A 37 18.89 3.78 5.09
N GLY A 38 17.89 2.96 5.42
CA GLY A 38 17.27 2.08 4.46
C GLY A 38 16.47 2.84 3.41
N MET A 39 16.38 2.25 2.22
CA MET A 39 15.63 2.79 1.10
C MET A 39 14.96 1.67 0.31
N VAL A 40 13.68 1.87 -0.02
CA VAL A 40 12.91 1.00 -0.90
C VAL A 40 12.42 1.80 -2.09
N LEU A 41 12.68 1.31 -3.29
CA LEU A 41 12.14 1.84 -4.53
C LEU A 41 11.03 0.91 -5.03
N GLY A 42 9.87 1.48 -5.37
CA GLY A 42 8.75 0.81 -5.99
C GLY A 42 8.39 1.40 -7.34
N LEU A 43 8.01 0.54 -8.27
CA LEU A 43 7.48 0.90 -9.58
C LEU A 43 6.18 0.13 -9.82
N SER A 44 5.11 0.81 -10.22
CA SER A 44 3.84 0.18 -10.58
C SER A 44 3.30 0.72 -11.89
N ALA A 45 2.51 -0.10 -12.58
CA ALA A 45 1.85 0.22 -13.84
C ALA A 45 0.37 -0.22 -13.79
N GLY A 46 -0.51 0.66 -14.27
CA GLY A 46 -1.91 0.32 -14.54
C GLY A 46 -2.00 -0.48 -15.83
N ILE A 47 -2.17 -1.79 -15.73
CA ILE A 47 -2.29 -2.69 -16.89
C ILE A 47 -3.68 -2.55 -17.52
N THR A 48 -4.70 -2.43 -16.68
CA THR A 48 -6.07 -2.07 -17.06
C THR A 48 -6.61 -1.09 -16.02
N ASP A 49 -7.78 -0.50 -16.27
CA ASP A 49 -8.46 0.38 -15.31
C ASP A 49 -8.90 -0.33 -14.02
N ARG A 50 -8.69 -1.67 -13.96
CA ARG A 50 -8.98 -2.51 -12.79
C ARG A 50 -7.78 -3.26 -12.26
N PHE A 51 -6.68 -3.34 -13.00
CA PHE A 51 -5.56 -4.21 -12.65
C PHE A 51 -4.27 -3.43 -12.73
N GLN A 52 -3.54 -3.40 -11.62
CA GLN A 52 -2.19 -2.86 -11.56
C GLN A 52 -1.19 -3.95 -11.15
N PHE A 53 0.01 -3.80 -11.69
CA PHE A 53 1.17 -4.63 -11.40
C PHE A 53 2.33 -3.73 -11.03
N GLY A 54 3.11 -4.12 -10.03
CA GLY A 54 4.29 -3.40 -9.61
C GLY A 54 5.30 -4.31 -8.93
N LEU A 55 6.50 -3.78 -8.80
CA LEU A 55 7.64 -4.41 -8.15
C LEU A 55 8.30 -3.40 -7.23
N SER A 56 8.93 -3.87 -6.16
CA SER A 56 9.81 -3.07 -5.32
C SER A 56 11.10 -3.79 -5.00
N TYR A 57 12.16 -3.03 -4.76
CA TYR A 57 13.42 -3.54 -4.30
C TYR A 57 14.15 -2.47 -3.51
N GLY A 58 14.99 -2.90 -2.57
CA GLY A 58 15.59 -1.98 -1.63
C GLY A 58 16.68 -2.59 -0.77
N SER A 59 17.04 -1.82 0.23
CA SER A 59 18.09 -2.12 1.18
C SER A 59 17.69 -1.54 2.54
N PRO A 60 17.92 -2.24 3.66
CA PRO A 60 17.68 -1.71 4.99
C PRO A 60 18.75 -0.69 5.43
N ASN A 61 19.91 -0.64 4.75
CA ASN A 61 21.00 0.29 5.05
C ASN A 61 21.70 0.67 3.73
N LEU A 62 21.07 1.58 2.98
CA LEU A 62 21.60 2.07 1.71
C LEU A 62 22.44 3.34 1.91
N ILE A 63 22.06 4.16 2.88
CA ILE A 63 22.67 5.46 3.18
C ILE A 63 23.29 5.39 4.58
N GLY A 64 24.60 5.18 4.65
CA GLY A 64 25.31 5.04 5.92
C GLY A 64 26.80 4.83 5.74
N ASP A 65 27.50 4.66 6.85
CA ASP A 65 28.93 4.31 6.93
C ASP A 65 29.17 2.81 7.11
N ASP A 66 28.12 2.05 7.41
CA ASP A 66 28.14 0.59 7.49
C ASP A 66 28.18 -0.10 6.11
N SER A 67 28.38 -1.41 6.12
CA SER A 67 28.34 -2.21 4.89
C SER A 67 26.94 -2.26 4.31
N LEU A 68 26.82 -1.93 3.02
CA LEU A 68 25.58 -2.04 2.25
C LEU A 68 25.03 -3.48 2.25
N ILE A 69 23.79 -3.63 2.71
CA ILE A 69 23.04 -4.89 2.69
C ILE A 69 21.87 -4.73 1.73
N TRP A 70 21.66 -5.67 0.81
CA TRP A 70 20.49 -5.66 -0.07
C TRP A 70 19.41 -6.60 0.46
N TYR A 71 18.14 -6.31 0.17
CA TYR A 71 17.09 -7.32 0.35
C TYR A 71 17.35 -8.53 -0.55
N PRO A 72 16.91 -9.74 -0.14
CA PRO A 72 17.27 -10.98 -0.84
C PRO A 72 16.64 -11.09 -2.24
N ARG A 73 15.54 -10.38 -2.50
CA ARG A 73 14.81 -10.44 -3.76
C ARG A 73 13.95 -9.18 -3.97
N PRO A 74 13.57 -8.87 -5.23
CA PRO A 74 12.47 -7.97 -5.51
C PRO A 74 11.15 -8.53 -4.98
N GLU A 75 10.28 -7.63 -4.53
CA GLU A 75 8.95 -7.93 -4.00
C GLU A 75 7.87 -7.44 -4.97
N ALA A 76 6.69 -8.06 -4.92
CA ALA A 76 5.60 -7.82 -5.86
C ALA A 76 4.46 -7.01 -5.24
N LYS A 77 3.88 -6.10 -6.04
CA LYS A 77 2.69 -5.32 -5.73
C LYS A 77 1.62 -5.61 -6.79
N LEU A 78 0.55 -6.31 -6.43
CA LEU A 78 -0.59 -6.60 -7.29
C LEU A 78 -1.86 -5.99 -6.69
N LYS A 79 -2.76 -5.45 -7.51
CA LYS A 79 -4.08 -5.02 -7.05
C LYS A 79 -5.09 -5.13 -8.18
N TYR A 80 -6.25 -5.68 -7.85
CA TYR A 80 -7.38 -5.87 -8.75
C TYR A 80 -8.66 -5.30 -8.13
N LEU A 81 -9.29 -4.35 -8.84
CA LEU A 81 -10.57 -3.76 -8.48
C LEU A 81 -11.71 -4.74 -8.79
N LEU A 82 -12.23 -5.37 -7.75
CA LEU A 82 -13.33 -6.34 -7.82
C LEU A 82 -14.66 -5.63 -8.09
N ILE A 83 -14.93 -4.55 -7.35
CA ILE A 83 -16.21 -3.83 -7.39
C ILE A 83 -15.92 -2.33 -7.45
N ASP A 84 -16.50 -1.64 -8.44
CA ASP A 84 -16.41 -0.18 -8.51
C ASP A 84 -17.24 0.45 -7.39
N GLU A 85 -16.72 1.56 -6.87
CA GLU A 85 -17.47 2.38 -5.95
C GLU A 85 -18.74 2.93 -6.61
N LYS A 86 -19.86 2.84 -5.89
CA LYS A 86 -21.15 3.43 -6.29
C LYS A 86 -21.68 4.28 -5.15
N MET A 87 -22.71 5.09 -5.41
CA MET A 87 -23.36 5.89 -4.36
C MET A 87 -23.78 5.07 -3.14
N SER A 88 -24.27 3.85 -3.34
CA SER A 88 -24.76 2.96 -2.29
C SER A 88 -23.77 1.90 -1.80
N PHE A 89 -22.60 1.76 -2.43
CA PHE A 89 -21.71 0.63 -2.17
C PHE A 89 -20.23 1.03 -2.28
N PRO A 90 -19.35 0.62 -1.35
CA PRO A 90 -17.93 0.94 -1.43
C PRO A 90 -17.27 0.23 -2.61
N GLY A 91 -16.19 0.81 -3.12
CA GLY A 91 -15.28 0.09 -4.00
C GLY A 91 -14.57 -1.01 -3.22
N ILE A 92 -14.33 -2.15 -3.85
CA ILE A 92 -13.63 -3.28 -3.21
C ILE A 92 -12.49 -3.73 -4.12
N ALA A 93 -11.27 -3.81 -3.58
CA ALA A 93 -10.13 -4.38 -4.27
C ALA A 93 -9.52 -5.54 -3.49
N PHE A 94 -8.97 -6.48 -4.24
CA PHE A 94 -8.11 -7.53 -3.73
C PHE A 94 -6.69 -7.27 -4.22
N GLY A 95 -5.69 -7.47 -3.37
CA GLY A 95 -4.32 -7.29 -3.78
C GLY A 95 -3.33 -8.10 -2.98
N MET A 96 -2.08 -7.92 -3.36
CA MET A 96 -0.93 -8.53 -2.72
C MET A 96 0.21 -7.50 -2.68
N ASN A 97 0.86 -7.35 -1.54
CA ASN A 97 2.08 -6.58 -1.41
C ASN A 97 3.05 -7.38 -0.53
N THR A 98 4.12 -7.89 -1.15
CA THR A 98 5.10 -8.75 -0.47
C THR A 98 6.29 -7.99 0.11
N GLN A 99 6.29 -6.65 0.01
CA GLN A 99 7.34 -5.80 0.56
C GLN A 99 7.09 -5.49 2.04
N GLY A 100 7.94 -6.02 2.91
CA GLY A 100 8.08 -5.56 4.31
C GLY A 100 9.04 -4.39 4.45
N LEU A 101 9.24 -3.92 5.68
CA LEU A 101 10.09 -2.76 6.02
C LEU A 101 11.11 -3.11 7.10
N GLY A 102 12.21 -2.36 7.14
CA GLY A 102 13.31 -2.61 8.08
C GLY A 102 14.24 -3.74 7.64
N HIS A 103 15.01 -4.26 8.57
CA HIS A 103 15.96 -5.35 8.31
C HIS A 103 15.23 -6.65 7.93
N TYR A 104 15.82 -7.44 7.04
CA TYR A 104 15.34 -8.79 6.70
C TYR A 104 16.26 -9.84 7.32
N TYR A 105 15.76 -10.64 8.26
CA TYR A 105 16.55 -11.65 8.95
C TYR A 105 16.55 -12.97 8.17
N SER A 106 17.52 -13.14 7.28
CA SER A 106 17.73 -14.36 6.48
C SER A 106 18.46 -15.48 7.22
N GLU A 107 19.08 -15.19 8.37
CA GLU A 107 19.85 -16.19 9.13
C GLU A 107 19.11 -16.71 10.38
N ASP A 108 18.08 -15.99 10.83
CA ASP A 108 17.21 -16.44 11.92
C ASP A 108 16.18 -17.45 11.40
N THR A 109 15.64 -18.27 12.29
CA THR A 109 14.52 -19.16 12.01
C THR A 109 13.31 -18.40 11.47
N LEU A 110 13.16 -17.12 11.81
CA LEU A 110 11.96 -16.33 11.52
C LEU A 110 11.79 -15.90 10.04
N GLN A 111 12.86 -15.74 9.26
CA GLN A 111 12.82 -15.39 7.82
C GLN A 111 11.85 -14.23 7.48
N ARG A 112 12.00 -13.08 8.15
CA ARG A 112 11.04 -11.97 8.07
C ARG A 112 11.69 -10.60 8.12
N TYR A 113 10.94 -9.59 7.70
CA TYR A 113 11.23 -8.18 7.89
C TYR A 113 10.93 -7.74 9.33
N ASP A 114 11.53 -6.65 9.82
CA ASP A 114 11.17 -6.03 11.12
C ASP A 114 9.67 -5.68 11.15
N THR A 115 9.18 -5.06 10.08
CA THR A 115 7.75 -4.87 9.83
C THR A 115 7.33 -5.79 8.69
N LYS A 116 6.46 -6.76 9.01
CA LYS A 116 5.95 -7.72 8.02
C LYS A 116 5.35 -7.02 6.81
N ALA A 117 5.51 -7.65 5.66
CA ALA A 117 4.77 -7.30 4.47
C ALA A 117 3.26 -7.41 4.72
N LEU A 118 2.48 -6.61 4.00
CA LEU A 118 1.02 -6.69 4.07
C LEU A 118 0.50 -8.07 3.60
N GLY A 119 1.25 -8.74 2.72
CA GLY A 119 0.85 -10.01 2.12
C GLY A 119 -0.37 -9.84 1.23
N VAL A 120 -1.33 -10.76 1.32
CA VAL A 120 -2.60 -10.65 0.59
C VAL A 120 -3.58 -9.78 1.38
N TYR A 121 -4.38 -8.98 0.69
CA TYR A 121 -5.33 -8.09 1.34
C TYR A 121 -6.63 -7.91 0.57
N LEU A 122 -7.66 -7.51 1.29
CA LEU A 122 -8.90 -6.95 0.77
C LEU A 122 -9.07 -5.53 1.32
N SER A 123 -9.31 -4.57 0.44
CA SER A 123 -9.58 -3.18 0.79
C SER A 123 -10.98 -2.77 0.32
N ALA A 124 -11.67 -2.01 1.16
CA ALA A 124 -12.91 -1.33 0.85
C ALA A 124 -12.69 0.18 0.95
N SER A 125 -13.25 0.94 0.02
CA SER A 125 -13.09 2.40 0.00
C SER A 125 -14.35 3.11 -0.45
N LYS A 126 -14.65 4.23 0.20
CA LYS A 126 -15.82 5.03 -0.10
C LYS A 126 -15.45 6.50 0.02
N ASN A 127 -15.78 7.27 -1.00
CA ASN A 127 -15.51 8.69 -1.11
C ASN A 127 -16.81 9.49 -1.03
N TRP A 128 -16.72 10.66 -0.40
CA TRP A 128 -17.82 11.61 -0.30
C TRP A 128 -17.31 13.03 -0.47
N GLN A 129 -18.06 13.81 -1.24
CA GLN A 129 -17.88 15.26 -1.28
C GLN A 129 -18.32 15.86 0.05
N SER A 130 -17.41 16.53 0.74
CA SER A 130 -17.67 17.31 1.96
C SER A 130 -17.58 18.83 1.68
N PRO A 131 -18.06 19.69 2.59
CA PRO A 131 -17.93 21.14 2.44
C PRO A 131 -16.48 21.66 2.43
N ILE A 132 -15.53 20.87 2.90
CA ILE A 132 -14.12 21.25 3.08
C ILE A 132 -13.18 20.52 2.10
N GLY A 133 -13.71 19.68 1.22
CA GLY A 133 -12.90 18.84 0.34
C GLY A 133 -13.55 17.49 0.02
N ASN A 134 -12.90 16.69 -0.82
CA ASN A 134 -13.28 15.29 -1.00
C ASN A 134 -12.71 14.48 0.16
N MET A 135 -13.52 13.61 0.77
CA MET A 135 -13.12 12.80 1.90
C MET A 135 -13.33 11.32 1.58
N GLY A 136 -12.31 10.50 1.76
CA GLY A 136 -12.38 9.05 1.62
C GLY A 136 -12.25 8.35 2.96
N LEU A 137 -12.98 7.24 3.11
CA LEU A 137 -12.82 6.28 4.18
C LEU A 137 -12.39 4.95 3.59
N HIS A 138 -11.35 4.38 4.17
CA HIS A 138 -10.72 3.15 3.75
C HIS A 138 -10.64 2.18 4.92
N SER A 139 -10.87 0.91 4.63
CA SER A 139 -10.71 -0.15 5.62
C SER A 139 -10.38 -1.44 4.92
N GLY A 140 -9.76 -2.37 5.62
CA GLY A 140 -9.52 -3.68 5.05
C GLY A 140 -8.88 -4.66 6.00
N ILE A 141 -8.62 -5.82 5.44
CA ILE A 141 -8.01 -6.96 6.13
C ILE A 141 -6.80 -7.42 5.33
N ASN A 142 -5.77 -7.90 6.00
CA ASN A 142 -4.58 -8.43 5.35
C ASN A 142 -4.02 -9.65 6.08
N TYR A 143 -3.17 -10.41 5.39
CA TYR A 143 -2.52 -11.60 5.91
C TYR A 143 -1.15 -11.81 5.26
N SER A 144 -0.08 -11.77 6.06
CA SER A 144 1.29 -12.04 5.61
C SER A 144 1.55 -13.55 5.53
N PHE A 145 1.47 -14.10 4.33
CA PHE A 145 1.69 -15.53 4.08
C PHE A 145 3.18 -15.90 3.88
N LEU A 146 4.07 -14.91 3.79
CA LEU A 146 5.50 -15.12 3.55
C LEU A 146 6.30 -15.23 4.86
N GLU A 147 5.76 -14.71 5.95
CA GLU A 147 6.47 -14.48 7.21
C GLU A 147 5.70 -15.14 8.37
N THR A 148 5.56 -16.46 8.30
CA THR A 148 4.72 -17.27 9.21
C THR A 148 5.50 -18.06 10.26
N THR A 149 6.84 -18.00 10.24
CA THR A 149 7.67 -18.86 11.10
C THR A 149 7.63 -18.46 12.59
N ASP A 150 7.13 -17.27 12.91
CA ASP A 150 6.87 -16.83 14.28
C ASP A 150 5.57 -17.40 14.89
N GLY A 151 4.80 -18.17 14.11
CA GLY A 151 3.55 -18.79 14.54
C GLY A 151 2.36 -17.83 14.58
N ASP A 152 2.50 -16.64 14.01
CA ASP A 152 1.41 -15.68 13.83
C ASP A 152 0.67 -15.96 12.53
N GLU A 153 -0.57 -16.42 12.66
CA GLU A 153 -1.48 -16.76 11.56
C GLU A 153 -2.70 -15.83 11.54
N ASP A 154 -2.72 -14.78 12.36
CA ASP A 154 -3.90 -13.94 12.54
C ASP A 154 -4.00 -12.89 11.41
N PRO A 155 -5.16 -12.73 10.77
CA PRO A 155 -5.38 -11.62 9.86
C PRO A 155 -5.35 -10.27 10.58
N ASN A 156 -4.72 -9.30 9.95
CA ASN A 156 -4.60 -7.93 10.44
C ASN A 156 -5.70 -7.04 9.86
N LEU A 157 -6.11 -6.02 10.63
CA LEU A 157 -7.08 -5.01 10.22
C LEU A 157 -6.37 -3.67 10.01
N PHE A 158 -6.80 -2.94 9.00
CA PHE A 158 -6.38 -1.57 8.78
C PHE A 158 -7.54 -0.65 8.46
N PHE A 159 -7.34 0.63 8.77
CA PHE A 159 -8.30 1.70 8.56
C PHE A 159 -7.56 2.96 8.12
N GLY A 160 -8.20 3.81 7.34
CA GLY A 160 -7.64 5.09 6.97
C GLY A 160 -8.66 6.07 6.45
N VAL A 161 -8.30 7.34 6.50
CA VAL A 161 -9.08 8.47 6.04
C VAL A 161 -8.17 9.38 5.25
N ASP A 162 -8.63 9.84 4.09
CA ASP A 162 -8.03 10.96 3.38
C ASP A 162 -9.02 12.12 3.30
N LEU A 163 -8.48 13.33 3.35
CA LEU A 163 -9.20 14.56 3.10
C LEU A 163 -8.40 15.39 2.09
N GLU A 164 -8.89 15.42 0.86
CA GLU A 164 -8.38 16.25 -0.23
C GLU A 164 -8.96 17.67 -0.09
N LEU A 165 -8.17 18.60 0.41
CA LEU A 165 -8.58 20.00 0.62
C LEU A 165 -8.61 20.77 -0.69
N ASN A 166 -7.64 20.49 -1.57
CA ASN A 166 -7.53 21.01 -2.93
C ASN A 166 -6.60 20.09 -3.76
N PRO A 167 -6.42 20.32 -5.07
CA PRO A 167 -5.60 19.45 -5.93
C PRO A 167 -4.12 19.27 -5.53
N GLU A 168 -3.59 20.13 -4.66
CA GLU A 168 -2.19 20.13 -4.24
C GLU A 168 -2.01 19.66 -2.78
N PHE A 169 -3.08 19.68 -1.97
CA PHE A 169 -3.02 19.44 -0.54
C PHE A 169 -4.07 18.43 -0.08
N SER A 170 -3.59 17.35 0.50
CA SER A 170 -4.41 16.35 1.19
C SER A 170 -3.86 16.04 2.59
N ILE A 171 -4.76 15.62 3.48
CA ILE A 171 -4.43 15.10 4.80
C ILE A 171 -4.77 13.62 4.80
N LEU A 172 -3.80 12.77 5.16
CA LEU A 172 -3.97 11.32 5.26
C LEU A 172 -3.78 10.89 6.71
N VAL A 173 -4.67 10.04 7.21
CA VAL A 173 -4.58 9.42 8.52
C VAL A 173 -4.83 7.94 8.35
N GLU A 174 -3.97 7.09 8.90
CA GLU A 174 -4.14 5.65 8.85
C GLU A 174 -3.83 4.98 10.20
N TYR A 175 -4.42 3.80 10.36
CA TYR A 175 -4.12 2.86 11.42
C TYR A 175 -3.95 1.50 10.77
N ASN A 176 -2.80 0.88 11.00
CA ASN A 176 -2.53 -0.49 10.59
C ASN A 176 -2.08 -1.27 11.82
N ARG A 177 -2.80 -2.36 12.12
CA ARG A 177 -2.30 -3.34 13.07
C ARG A 177 -1.25 -4.16 12.33
N LEU A 178 0.01 -3.92 12.64
CA LEU A 178 1.16 -4.68 12.13
C LEU A 178 1.35 -5.94 12.96
#